data_AF-A0A0N8K6T3-F1
#
_entry.id   AF-A0A0N8K6T3-F1
#
_cell.length_a   1.000
_cell.length_b   1.000
_cell.length_c   1.000
_cell.angle_alpha   90.00
_cell.angle_beta   90.00
_cell.angle_gamma   90.00
#
_symmetry.space_group_name_H-M   'P 1'
#
loop_
_entity.id
_entity.type
_entity.pdbx_description
1 polymer ?
#
loop_
_entity_poly.entity_id
_entity_poly.type
_entity_poly.pdbx_seq_one_letter_code
_entity_poly.pdbx_strand_id
1 'polypeptide(L)'
;MVITQGNLTHLWPRNRIARKPATPHILGMLKLSPFLLAIGYALVMYMLSAWRTKRELDAKSTELADPRLKRLTDHFAGAVGVPAIKVHIYEIEPVNGLAAPDGRIFITRGFYNRYRTGEVTAEEMASVIAHELGHVALGHTRKRMIDFSGTNAIRIALAAVFSRFLPGLGVVLANALTALLASKLSRNDEYEADAYASALMLKAGLGTEPQKSLFRKLNALTGVGGGLPAWMMSHPSTEDRIRAIEENEARWKLAPED
;
A
#
# COMPACT_ATOMS: atom_id res chain seq x y z
N MET A 1 44.78 -80.56 35.46
CA MET A 1 45.43 -79.51 34.65
C MET A 1 44.52 -78.28 34.68
N VAL A 2 44.94 -77.25 35.46
CA VAL A 2 44.68 -75.78 35.35
C VAL A 2 43.20 -75.33 35.35
N ILE A 3 42.54 -74.85 36.43
CA ILE A 3 42.63 -73.63 37.28
C ILE A 3 42.61 -72.25 36.55
N THR A 4 41.76 -71.34 37.09
CA THR A 4 41.75 -69.84 37.05
C THR A 4 40.82 -69.23 36.02
N GLN A 5 40.05 -68.14 36.24
CA GLN A 5 39.83 -67.11 37.28
C GLN A 5 38.44 -66.50 36.92
N GLY A 6 37.52 -66.09 37.80
CA GLY A 6 37.66 -65.06 38.83
C GLY A 6 37.15 -63.69 38.31
N ASN A 7 36.17 -63.10 39.04
CA ASN A 7 35.89 -61.65 39.15
C ASN A 7 35.19 -60.92 37.97
N LEU A 8 34.30 -59.92 38.11
CA LEU A 8 33.86 -59.08 39.23
C LEU A 8 32.45 -58.54 38.94
N THR A 9 31.59 -58.62 39.95
CA THR A 9 30.39 -57.82 40.12
C THR A 9 30.76 -56.35 40.34
N HIS A 10 30.67 -55.51 39.30
CA HIS A 10 30.72 -54.05 39.47
C HIS A 10 29.31 -53.50 39.71
N LEU A 11 29.00 -53.32 41.01
CA LEU A 11 27.96 -52.45 41.53
C LEU A 11 28.34 -51.00 41.21
N TRP A 12 27.74 -50.41 40.19
CA TRP A 12 27.68 -48.95 40.03
C TRP A 12 26.23 -48.54 40.22
N PRO A 13 25.88 -47.65 41.18
CA PRO A 13 24.55 -47.07 41.17
C PRO A 13 24.48 -46.19 39.93
N ARG A 14 23.73 -46.62 38.92
CA ARG A 14 23.26 -45.72 37.86
C ARG A 14 22.40 -44.67 38.54
N ASN A 15 23.03 -43.56 38.92
CA ASN A 15 22.35 -42.37 39.37
C ASN A 15 21.59 -41.81 38.16
N ARG A 16 20.44 -42.39 37.87
CA ARG A 16 19.48 -41.87 36.91
C ARG A 16 18.91 -40.62 37.56
N ILE A 17 19.57 -39.49 37.37
CA ILE A 17 18.95 -38.18 37.57
C ILE A 17 17.75 -38.21 36.64
N ALA A 18 16.57 -38.41 37.22
CA ALA A 18 15.32 -38.39 36.51
C ALA A 18 15.21 -37.02 35.86
N ARG A 19 15.45 -36.94 34.54
CA ARG A 19 15.03 -35.78 33.77
C ARG A 19 13.51 -35.76 33.89
N LYS A 20 13.00 -34.86 34.74
CA LYS A 20 11.55 -34.61 34.81
C LYS A 20 11.08 -34.41 33.38
N PRO A 21 10.08 -35.17 32.90
CA PRO A 21 9.52 -34.92 31.58
C PRO A 21 9.04 -33.46 31.57
N ALA A 22 9.50 -32.69 30.60
CA ALA A 22 9.02 -31.32 30.42
C ALA A 22 7.49 -31.36 30.42
N THR A 23 6.88 -30.55 31.29
CA THR A 23 5.42 -30.49 31.40
C THR A 23 4.83 -30.17 30.01
N PRO A 24 3.68 -30.77 29.63
CA PRO A 24 3.14 -30.69 28.27
C PRO A 24 2.94 -29.25 27.77
N HIS A 25 2.75 -28.28 28.67
CA HIS A 25 2.69 -26.85 28.35
C HIS A 25 4.03 -26.27 27.81
N ILE A 26 5.18 -26.71 28.32
CA ILE A 26 6.51 -26.24 27.88
C ILE A 26 6.82 -26.74 26.46
N LEU A 27 6.42 -27.98 26.14
CA LEU A 27 6.57 -28.54 24.80
C LEU A 27 5.67 -27.86 23.76
N GLY A 28 4.49 -27.36 24.17
CA GLY A 28 3.60 -26.57 23.32
C GLY A 28 4.14 -25.17 23.01
N MET A 29 4.70 -24.48 24.01
CA MET A 29 5.32 -23.15 23.84
C MET A 29 6.53 -23.17 22.90
N LEU A 30 7.34 -24.22 22.92
CA LEU A 30 8.53 -24.36 22.04
C LEU A 30 8.18 -24.65 20.57
N LYS A 31 6.97 -25.15 20.28
CA LYS A 31 6.52 -25.37 18.89
C LYS A 31 6.05 -24.08 18.22
N LEU A 32 5.58 -23.11 19.00
CA LEU A 32 5.13 -21.80 18.53
C LEU A 32 6.24 -20.75 18.52
N SER A 33 7.32 -20.95 19.29
CA SER A 33 8.45 -20.01 19.35
C SER A 33 9.11 -19.68 18.01
N PRO A 34 9.35 -20.59 17.03
CA PRO A 34 9.89 -20.19 15.74
C PRO A 34 8.93 -19.29 14.94
N PHE A 35 7.62 -19.50 15.06
CA PHE A 35 6.62 -18.64 14.42
C PHE A 35 6.53 -17.28 15.10
N LEU A 36 6.56 -17.22 16.43
CA LEU A 36 6.59 -15.98 17.19
C LEU A 36 7.87 -15.17 16.93
N LEU A 37 9.02 -15.84 16.81
CA LEU A 37 10.28 -15.22 16.43
C LEU A 37 10.25 -14.69 15.00
N ALA A 38 9.68 -15.45 14.05
CA ALA A 38 9.52 -14.99 12.68
C ALA A 38 8.58 -13.77 12.57
N ILE A 39 7.46 -13.78 13.30
CA ILE A 39 6.53 -12.64 13.39
C ILE A 39 7.22 -11.45 14.04
N GLY A 40 7.93 -11.66 15.15
CA GLY A 40 8.69 -10.61 15.82
C GLY A 40 9.77 -10.00 14.92
N TYR A 41 10.53 -10.84 14.19
CA TYR A 41 11.52 -10.39 13.22
C TYR A 41 10.88 -9.60 12.08
N ALA A 42 9.77 -10.09 11.51
CA ALA A 42 9.03 -9.39 10.47
C ALA A 42 8.52 -8.01 10.95
N LEU A 43 8.00 -7.93 12.19
CA LEU A 43 7.57 -6.68 12.80
C LEU A 43 8.74 -5.71 12.99
N VAL A 44 9.89 -6.17 13.47
CA VAL A 44 11.09 -5.34 13.63
C VAL A 44 11.58 -4.83 12.27
N MET A 45 11.69 -5.70 11.26
CA MET A 45 12.08 -5.31 9.91
C MET A 45 11.10 -4.32 9.29
N TYR A 46 9.81 -4.50 9.53
CA TYR A 46 8.76 -3.55 9.13
C TYR A 46 8.97 -2.18 9.79
N MET A 47 9.18 -2.14 11.11
CA MET A 47 9.41 -0.88 11.83
C MET A 47 10.67 -0.16 11.32
N LEU A 48 11.75 -0.90 11.05
CA LEU A 48 12.98 -0.35 10.47
C LEU A 48 12.77 0.19 9.05
N SER A 49 11.99 -0.52 8.22
CA SER A 49 11.65 -0.08 6.87
C SER A 49 10.82 1.20 6.89
N ALA A 50 9.73 1.21 7.66
CA ALA A 50 8.86 2.38 7.82
C ALA A 50 9.64 3.60 8.36
N TRP A 51 10.53 3.37 9.32
CA TRP A 51 11.40 4.42 9.86
C TRP A 51 12.38 4.97 8.80
N ARG A 52 12.98 4.11 7.98
CA ARG A 52 13.88 4.52 6.90
C ARG A 52 13.15 5.34 5.84
N THR A 53 12.00 4.85 5.37
CA THR A 53 11.16 5.58 4.40
C THR A 53 10.73 6.93 4.95
N LYS A 54 10.32 7.00 6.22
CA LYS A 54 9.99 8.27 6.87
C LYS A 54 11.17 9.24 6.85
N ARG A 55 12.37 8.80 7.26
CA ARG A 55 13.57 9.66 7.25
C ARG A 55 13.94 10.13 5.85
N GLU A 56 13.78 9.28 4.84
CA GLU A 56 14.04 9.66 3.45
C GLU A 56 13.05 10.72 2.95
N LEU A 57 11.75 10.52 3.20
CA LEU A 57 10.72 11.51 2.88
C LEU A 57 10.96 12.83 3.61
N ASP A 58 11.32 12.79 4.90
CA ASP A 58 11.65 13.99 5.69
C ASP A 58 12.87 14.74 5.11
N ALA A 59 13.89 14.01 4.66
CA ALA A 59 15.10 14.60 4.12
C ALA A 59 14.95 15.16 2.69
N LYS A 60 14.04 14.58 1.89
CA LYS A 60 13.87 14.90 0.46
C LYS A 60 12.57 15.65 0.16
N SER A 61 11.89 16.16 1.18
CA SER A 61 10.65 16.91 0.98
C SER A 61 10.68 18.28 1.63
N THR A 62 10.01 19.22 0.98
CA THR A 62 9.78 20.57 1.49
C THR A 62 8.29 20.80 1.61
N GLU A 63 7.84 21.49 2.65
CA GLU A 63 6.42 21.84 2.77
C GLU A 63 6.01 22.74 1.60
N LEU A 64 4.87 22.42 0.97
CA LEU A 64 4.35 23.18 -0.17
C LEU A 64 3.93 24.59 0.30
N ALA A 65 4.74 25.59 -0.03
CA ALA A 65 4.50 26.99 0.33
C ALA A 65 3.83 27.81 -0.78
N ASP A 66 2.92 27.21 -1.56
CA ASP A 66 2.17 27.92 -2.61
C ASP A 66 0.83 28.45 -2.06
N PRO A 67 0.57 29.78 -2.07
CA PRO A 67 -0.64 30.34 -1.46
C PRO A 67 -1.95 29.87 -2.11
N ARG A 68 -1.95 29.57 -3.42
CA ARG A 68 -3.16 29.13 -4.12
C ARG A 68 -3.49 27.69 -3.77
N LEU A 69 -2.49 26.81 -3.82
CA LEU A 69 -2.65 25.40 -3.42
C LEU A 69 -2.98 25.30 -1.92
N LYS A 70 -2.36 26.14 -1.08
CA LYS A 70 -2.67 26.17 0.35
C LYS A 70 -4.15 26.46 0.62
N ARG A 71 -4.74 27.45 -0.06
CA ARG A 71 -6.18 27.75 0.09
C ARG A 71 -7.06 26.55 -0.27
N LEU A 72 -6.73 25.85 -1.37
CA LEU A 72 -7.45 24.65 -1.78
C LEU A 72 -7.34 23.53 -0.74
N THR A 73 -6.14 23.30 -0.20
CA THR A 73 -5.93 22.31 0.86
C THR A 73 -6.59 22.70 2.18
N ASP A 74 -6.67 23.99 2.51
CA ASP A 74 -7.40 24.49 3.68
C ASP A 74 -8.91 24.27 3.52
N HIS A 75 -9.47 24.46 2.31
CA HIS A 75 -10.86 24.13 2.02
C HIS A 75 -11.13 22.62 2.18
N PHE A 76 -10.24 21.76 1.67
CA PHE A 76 -10.34 20.33 1.89
C PHE A 76 -10.27 19.98 3.37
N ALA A 77 -9.36 20.60 4.13
CA ALA A 77 -9.21 20.36 5.55
C ALA A 77 -10.49 20.70 6.31
N GLY A 78 -11.11 21.84 6.01
CA GLY A 78 -12.42 22.22 6.53
C GLY A 78 -13.52 21.25 6.11
N ALA A 79 -13.53 20.79 4.86
CA ALA A 79 -14.53 19.86 4.35
C ALA A 79 -14.45 18.48 5.03
N VAL A 80 -13.26 17.99 5.39
CA VAL A 80 -13.09 16.70 6.10
C VAL A 80 -13.01 16.84 7.62
N GLY A 81 -12.98 18.05 8.15
CA GLY A 81 -12.95 18.32 9.59
C GLY A 81 -11.59 18.06 10.26
N VAL A 82 -10.49 18.25 9.53
CA VAL A 82 -9.12 18.13 10.08
C VAL A 82 -8.45 19.51 10.19
N PRO A 83 -7.53 19.72 11.13
CA PRO A 83 -6.94 21.05 11.35
C PRO A 83 -6.08 21.53 10.17
N ALA A 84 -5.39 20.62 9.49
CA ALA A 84 -4.60 20.92 8.30
C ALA A 84 -4.32 19.65 7.48
N ILE A 85 -4.22 19.81 6.16
CA ILE A 85 -3.68 18.80 5.26
C ILE A 85 -2.27 19.22 4.88
N LYS A 86 -1.26 18.44 5.29
CA LYS A 86 0.14 18.74 5.01
C LYS A 86 0.55 18.16 3.68
N VAL A 87 0.80 19.04 2.71
CA VAL A 87 1.31 18.69 1.38
C VAL A 87 2.78 19.07 1.28
N HIS A 88 3.59 18.17 0.73
CA HIS A 88 5.02 18.38 0.55
C HIS A 88 5.40 18.22 -0.92
N ILE A 89 6.48 18.87 -1.36
CA ILE A 89 7.11 18.64 -2.65
C ILE A 89 8.19 17.58 -2.47
N TYR A 90 8.10 16.48 -3.23
CA TYR A 90 9.15 15.48 -3.33
C TYR A 90 10.06 15.80 -4.53
N GLU A 91 11.37 15.94 -4.29
CA GLU A 91 12.35 16.42 -5.26
C GLU A 91 12.74 15.37 -6.31
N ILE A 92 11.77 14.95 -7.14
CA ILE A 92 11.96 14.07 -8.28
C ILE A 92 11.27 14.63 -9.54
N GLU A 93 11.85 14.32 -10.70
CA GLU A 93 11.42 14.82 -12.01
C GLU A 93 10.12 14.19 -12.56
N PRO A 94 9.81 12.90 -12.35
CA PRO A 94 8.58 12.31 -12.87
C PRO A 94 7.33 12.98 -12.29
N VAL A 95 6.28 13.17 -13.11
CA VAL A 95 4.99 13.70 -12.67
C VAL A 95 4.25 12.65 -11.83
N ASN A 96 4.06 12.90 -10.53
CA ASN A 96 3.36 11.97 -9.63
C ASN A 96 2.78 12.67 -8.38
N GLY A 97 1.83 11.99 -7.73
CA GLY A 97 1.38 12.24 -6.36
C GLY A 97 1.55 10.96 -5.52
N LEU A 98 1.74 11.08 -4.22
CA LEU A 98 1.79 9.91 -3.32
C LEU A 98 1.38 10.29 -1.90
N ALA A 99 0.55 9.44 -1.29
CA ALA A 99 0.28 9.47 0.13
C ALA A 99 1.25 8.58 0.93
N ALA A 100 1.86 9.14 1.97
CA ALA A 100 2.63 8.37 2.94
C ALA A 100 1.73 7.71 4.00
N PRO A 101 2.17 6.60 4.61
CA PRO A 101 1.41 5.92 5.67
C PRO A 101 1.14 6.78 6.92
N ASP A 102 1.89 7.87 7.12
CA ASP A 102 1.70 8.83 8.21
C ASP A 102 0.68 9.94 7.88
N GLY A 103 -0.02 9.84 6.74
CA GLY A 103 -1.07 10.74 6.31
C GLY A 103 -0.58 12.00 5.60
N ARG A 104 0.74 12.13 5.37
CA ARG A 104 1.29 13.22 4.55
C ARG A 104 1.06 12.95 3.07
N ILE A 105 0.75 14.01 2.33
CA ILE A 105 0.62 13.96 0.88
C ILE A 105 1.88 14.57 0.27
N PHE A 106 2.42 13.95 -0.77
CA PHE A 106 3.55 14.46 -1.52
C PHE A 106 3.19 14.61 -2.99
N ILE A 107 3.63 15.71 -3.57
CA ILE A 107 3.55 16.01 -4.99
C ILE A 107 4.97 16.10 -5.53
N THR A 108 5.26 15.56 -6.70
CA THR A 108 6.62 15.63 -7.24
C THR A 108 6.97 17.03 -7.75
N ARG A 109 8.26 17.37 -7.72
CA ARG A 109 8.79 18.60 -8.32
C ARG A 109 8.40 18.74 -9.79
N GLY A 110 8.47 17.65 -10.56
CA GLY A 110 8.02 17.63 -11.95
C GLY A 110 6.56 18.03 -12.13
N PHE A 111 5.65 17.52 -11.28
CA PHE A 111 4.24 17.91 -11.36
C PHE A 111 4.02 19.37 -10.97
N TYR A 112 4.72 19.84 -9.92
CA TYR A 112 4.71 21.25 -9.54
C TYR A 112 5.22 22.16 -10.66
N ASN A 113 6.22 21.73 -11.42
CA ASN A 113 6.72 22.48 -12.57
C ASN A 113 5.67 22.61 -13.68
N ARG A 114 4.88 21.56 -13.97
CA ARG A 114 3.75 21.63 -14.93
C ARG A 114 2.67 22.61 -14.49
N TYR A 115 2.45 22.74 -13.18
CA TYR A 115 1.58 23.79 -12.65
C TYR A 115 2.18 25.19 -12.86
N ARG A 116 3.48 25.36 -12.58
CA ARG A 116 4.16 26.65 -12.79
C ARG A 116 4.23 27.08 -14.26
N THR A 117 4.29 26.14 -15.20
CA THR A 117 4.26 26.41 -16.65
C THR A 117 2.84 26.65 -17.18
N GLY A 118 1.81 26.45 -16.36
CA GLY A 118 0.40 26.65 -16.74
C GLY A 118 -0.22 25.49 -17.51
N GLU A 119 0.50 24.37 -17.67
CA GLU A 119 -0.04 23.16 -18.30
C GLU A 119 -1.10 22.49 -17.42
N VAL A 120 -0.93 22.63 -16.10
CA VAL A 120 -1.82 22.11 -15.05
C VAL A 120 -2.34 23.27 -14.20
N THR A 121 -3.63 23.31 -13.91
CA THR A 121 -4.22 24.32 -13.02
C THR A 121 -4.07 23.93 -11.54
N ALA A 122 -4.28 24.88 -10.63
CA ALA A 122 -4.25 24.57 -9.20
C ALA A 122 -5.37 23.58 -8.80
N GLU A 123 -6.52 23.68 -9.47
CA GLU A 123 -7.68 22.84 -9.25
C GLU A 123 -7.45 21.40 -9.77
N GLU A 124 -6.74 21.26 -10.89
CA GLU A 124 -6.27 19.95 -11.39
C GLU A 124 -5.21 19.34 -10.46
N MET A 125 -4.30 20.14 -9.92
CA MET A 125 -3.36 19.64 -8.90
C MET A 125 -4.08 19.25 -7.61
N ALA A 126 -5.09 20.02 -7.20
CA ALA A 126 -5.91 19.73 -6.05
C ALA A 126 -6.71 18.43 -6.21
N SER A 127 -7.11 18.06 -7.43
CA SER A 127 -7.77 16.77 -7.66
C SER A 127 -6.86 15.58 -7.36
N VAL A 128 -5.55 15.69 -7.64
CA VAL A 128 -4.57 14.67 -7.26
C VAL A 128 -4.42 14.62 -5.74
N ILE A 129 -4.32 15.77 -5.07
CA ILE A 129 -4.26 15.81 -3.61
C ILE A 129 -5.49 15.16 -2.98
N ALA A 130 -6.69 15.45 -3.51
CA ALA A 130 -7.94 14.84 -3.06
C ALA A 130 -7.98 13.31 -3.29
N HIS A 131 -7.43 12.83 -4.40
CA HIS A 131 -7.29 11.40 -4.71
C HIS A 131 -6.35 10.70 -3.72
N GLU A 132 -5.17 11.27 -3.46
CA GLU A 132 -4.23 10.74 -2.48
C GLU A 132 -4.82 10.73 -1.05
N LEU A 133 -5.60 11.76 -0.70
CA LEU A 133 -6.36 11.77 0.56
C LEU A 133 -7.40 10.64 0.61
N GLY A 134 -8.01 10.29 -0.51
CA GLY A 134 -8.92 9.14 -0.61
C GLY A 134 -8.22 7.83 -0.26
N HIS A 135 -7.01 7.60 -0.79
CA HIS A 135 -6.21 6.43 -0.42
C HIS A 135 -5.88 6.37 1.08
N VAL A 136 -5.61 7.51 1.71
CA VAL A 136 -5.37 7.58 3.16
C VAL A 136 -6.66 7.31 3.94
N ALA A 137 -7.74 8.02 3.60
CA ALA A 137 -9.02 7.97 4.31
C ALA A 137 -9.64 6.56 4.27
N LEU A 138 -9.52 5.87 3.13
CA LEU A 138 -10.03 4.51 2.94
C LEU A 138 -9.06 3.42 3.38
N GLY A 139 -7.85 3.80 3.81
CA GLY A 139 -6.85 2.87 4.34
C GLY A 139 -6.20 1.98 3.27
N HIS A 140 -6.23 2.36 1.99
CA HIS A 140 -5.64 1.61 0.88
C HIS A 140 -4.14 1.37 1.10
N THR A 141 -3.40 2.37 1.59
CA THR A 141 -1.97 2.22 1.90
C THR A 141 -1.72 1.18 2.99
N ARG A 142 -2.58 1.12 4.01
CA ARG A 142 -2.49 0.10 5.08
C ARG A 142 -2.87 -1.28 4.57
N LYS A 143 -3.92 -1.38 3.76
CA LYS A 143 -4.41 -2.60 3.12
C LYS A 143 -3.34 -3.22 2.21
N ARG A 144 -2.76 -2.45 1.28
CA ARG A 144 -1.67 -2.88 0.39
C ARG A 144 -0.47 -3.43 1.18
N MET A 145 -0.17 -2.84 2.33
CA MET A 145 0.93 -3.28 3.20
C MET A 145 0.65 -4.59 3.95
N ILE A 146 -0.59 -4.80 4.40
CA ILE A 146 -1.03 -6.06 5.04
C ILE A 146 -1.14 -7.18 3.99
N ASP A 147 -1.68 -6.85 2.81
CA ASP A 147 -1.92 -7.79 1.72
C ASP A 147 -0.63 -8.41 1.21
N PHE A 148 0.52 -7.72 1.25
CA PHE A 148 1.82 -8.32 0.92
C PHE A 148 2.15 -9.56 1.76
N SER A 149 1.68 -9.61 3.03
CA SER A 149 1.89 -10.75 3.92
C SER A 149 0.77 -11.81 3.78
N GLY A 150 -0.48 -11.39 3.62
CA GLY A 150 -1.63 -12.29 3.49
C GLY A 150 -1.73 -13.00 2.14
N THR A 151 -1.44 -12.29 1.04
CA THR A 151 -1.46 -12.86 -0.31
C THR A 151 -0.42 -13.97 -0.48
N ASN A 152 0.72 -13.88 0.20
CA ASN A 152 1.74 -14.93 0.13
C ASN A 152 1.26 -16.22 0.83
N ALA A 153 0.53 -16.10 1.95
CA ALA A 153 -0.08 -17.25 2.62
C ALA A 153 -1.19 -17.89 1.77
N ILE A 154 -2.06 -17.07 1.16
CA ILE A 154 -3.10 -17.54 0.23
C ILE A 154 -2.46 -18.21 -1.00
N ARG A 155 -1.40 -17.62 -1.56
CA ARG A 155 -0.65 -18.18 -2.68
C ARG A 155 -0.04 -19.54 -2.34
N ILE A 156 0.55 -19.69 -1.15
CA ILE A 156 1.09 -20.96 -0.66
C ILE A 156 -0.03 -22.00 -0.48
N ALA A 157 -1.17 -21.60 0.10
CA ALA A 157 -2.32 -22.49 0.28
C ALA A 157 -2.90 -22.96 -1.06
N LEU A 158 -3.13 -22.04 -2.00
CA LEU A 158 -3.59 -22.35 -3.35
C LEU A 158 -2.59 -23.21 -4.12
N ALA A 159 -1.30 -22.91 -4.01
CA ALA A 159 -0.25 -23.72 -4.62
C ALA A 159 -0.23 -25.14 -4.06
N ALA A 160 -0.42 -25.33 -2.74
CA ALA A 160 -0.49 -26.65 -2.11
C ALA A 160 -1.73 -27.44 -2.58
N VAL A 161 -2.88 -26.78 -2.70
CA VAL A 161 -4.11 -27.41 -3.21
C VAL A 161 -3.96 -27.78 -4.68
N PHE A 162 -3.58 -26.83 -5.55
CA PHE A 162 -3.49 -27.10 -6.98
C PHE A 162 -2.36 -28.06 -7.33
N SER A 163 -1.23 -28.04 -6.63
CA SER A 163 -0.13 -28.98 -6.90
C SER A 163 -0.48 -30.43 -6.56
N ARG A 164 -1.54 -30.66 -5.76
CA ARG A 164 -2.09 -32.01 -5.49
C ARG A 164 -2.85 -32.58 -6.70
N PHE A 165 -3.45 -31.71 -7.51
CA PHE A 165 -4.26 -32.11 -8.67
C PHE A 165 -3.52 -31.92 -9.99
N LEU A 166 -2.59 -30.96 -10.05
CA LEU A 166 -1.86 -30.53 -11.23
C LEU A 166 -0.38 -30.31 -10.86
N PRO A 167 0.43 -31.39 -10.75
CA PRO A 167 1.85 -31.30 -10.41
C PRO A 167 2.59 -30.40 -11.42
N GLY A 168 3.39 -29.45 -10.92
CA GLY A 168 4.14 -28.49 -11.75
C GLY A 168 3.34 -27.27 -12.24
N LEU A 169 2.04 -27.41 -12.53
CA LEU A 169 1.19 -26.30 -12.98
C LEU A 169 0.44 -25.59 -11.84
N GLY A 170 0.27 -26.25 -10.69
CA GLY A 170 -0.49 -25.68 -9.57
C GLY A 170 0.09 -24.39 -9.00
N VAL A 171 1.42 -24.26 -8.96
CA VAL A 171 2.11 -23.03 -8.55
C VAL A 171 1.89 -21.90 -9.56
N VAL A 172 1.93 -22.22 -10.87
CA VAL A 172 1.71 -21.24 -11.95
C VAL A 172 0.28 -20.70 -11.89
N LEU A 173 -0.71 -21.57 -11.73
CA LEU A 173 -2.11 -21.20 -11.60
C LEU A 173 -2.39 -20.39 -10.33
N ALA A 174 -1.80 -20.79 -9.19
CA ALA A 174 -1.92 -20.04 -7.93
C ALA A 174 -1.34 -18.62 -8.07
N ASN A 175 -0.19 -18.48 -8.74
CA ASN A 175 0.43 -17.18 -8.99
C ASN A 175 -0.43 -16.31 -9.91
N ALA A 176 -0.94 -16.88 -11.01
CA ALA A 176 -1.80 -16.16 -11.94
C ALA A 176 -3.09 -15.66 -11.28
N LEU A 177 -3.77 -16.52 -10.50
CA LEU A 177 -4.99 -16.16 -9.78
C LEU A 177 -4.73 -15.10 -8.70
N THR A 178 -3.64 -15.24 -7.95
CA THR A 178 -3.27 -14.25 -6.93
C THR A 178 -2.95 -12.89 -7.56
N ALA A 179 -2.24 -12.88 -8.70
CA ALA A 179 -1.95 -11.66 -9.45
C ALA A 179 -3.21 -10.99 -10.00
N LEU A 180 -4.16 -11.77 -10.54
CA LEU A 180 -5.45 -11.25 -11.01
C LEU A 180 -6.28 -10.64 -9.87
N LEU A 181 -6.33 -11.32 -8.71
CA LEU A 181 -7.03 -10.80 -7.53
C LEU A 181 -6.38 -9.51 -7.02
N ALA A 182 -5.05 -9.47 -6.91
CA ALA A 182 -4.31 -8.27 -6.52
C ALA A 182 -4.55 -7.10 -7.50
N SER A 183 -4.52 -7.37 -8.80
CA SER A 183 -4.82 -6.40 -9.85
C SER A 183 -6.25 -5.85 -9.72
N LYS A 184 -7.26 -6.72 -9.53
CA LYS A 184 -8.66 -6.29 -9.37
C LYS A 184 -8.85 -5.45 -8.10
N LEU A 185 -8.29 -5.87 -6.97
CA LEU A 185 -8.35 -5.10 -5.72
C LEU A 185 -7.69 -3.74 -5.89
N SER A 186 -6.52 -3.69 -6.54
CA SER A 186 -5.84 -2.44 -6.85
C SER A 186 -6.73 -1.51 -7.68
N ARG A 187 -7.39 -2.02 -8.73
CA ARG A 187 -8.30 -1.21 -9.56
C ARG A 187 -9.50 -0.68 -8.79
N ASN A 188 -10.09 -1.49 -7.90
CA ASN A 188 -11.18 -1.04 -7.05
C ASN A 188 -10.74 0.08 -6.11
N ASP A 189 -9.56 -0.04 -5.49
CA ASP A 189 -9.00 1.00 -4.63
C ASP A 189 -8.88 2.35 -5.39
N GLU A 190 -8.57 2.32 -6.69
CA GLU A 190 -8.50 3.52 -7.54
C GLU A 190 -9.87 4.17 -7.77
N TYR A 191 -10.89 3.38 -8.12
CA TYR A 191 -12.26 3.90 -8.29
C TYR A 191 -12.83 4.47 -6.99
N GLU A 192 -12.53 3.83 -5.86
CA GLU A 192 -12.95 4.31 -4.55
C GLU A 192 -12.23 5.63 -4.18
N ALA A 193 -10.92 5.73 -4.45
CA ALA A 193 -10.17 6.97 -4.26
C ALA A 193 -10.65 8.10 -5.18
N ASP A 194 -11.03 7.80 -6.44
CA ASP A 194 -11.63 8.78 -7.34
C ASP A 194 -13.00 9.27 -6.88
N ALA A 195 -13.87 8.35 -6.45
CA ALA A 195 -15.17 8.72 -5.93
C ALA A 195 -15.04 9.60 -4.67
N TYR A 196 -14.07 9.28 -3.79
CA TYR A 196 -13.74 10.11 -2.64
C TYR A 196 -13.27 11.50 -3.09
N ALA A 197 -12.34 11.57 -4.06
CA ALA A 197 -11.83 12.83 -4.59
C ALA A 197 -12.94 13.69 -5.19
N SER A 198 -13.80 13.11 -6.04
CA SER A 198 -14.95 13.79 -6.62
C SER A 198 -15.86 14.37 -5.53
N ALA A 199 -16.23 13.56 -4.53
CA ALA A 199 -17.08 14.00 -3.43
C ALA A 199 -16.44 15.12 -2.59
N LEU A 200 -15.14 15.02 -2.31
CA LEU A 200 -14.39 16.04 -1.58
C LEU A 200 -14.31 17.34 -2.36
N MET A 201 -13.99 17.28 -3.65
CA MET A 201 -13.91 18.45 -4.52
C MET A 201 -15.28 19.14 -4.66
N LEU A 202 -16.35 18.37 -4.78
CA LEU A 202 -17.72 18.89 -4.77
C LEU A 202 -18.05 19.58 -3.45
N LYS A 203 -17.75 18.94 -2.32
CA LYS A 203 -17.97 19.51 -0.98
C LYS A 203 -17.16 20.80 -0.76
N ALA A 204 -15.99 20.91 -1.40
CA ALA A 204 -15.14 22.10 -1.36
C ALA A 204 -15.50 23.17 -2.40
N GLY A 205 -16.55 22.97 -3.21
CA GLY A 205 -17.04 23.92 -4.20
C GLY A 205 -16.22 23.99 -5.50
N LEU A 206 -15.37 22.99 -5.78
CA LEU A 206 -14.51 22.95 -6.97
C LEU A 206 -15.16 22.22 -8.16
N GLY A 207 -16.21 21.43 -7.92
CA GLY A 207 -16.75 20.53 -8.92
C GLY A 207 -15.81 19.36 -9.25
N THR A 208 -16.18 18.57 -10.23
CA THR A 208 -15.45 17.36 -10.70
C THR A 208 -14.68 17.59 -12.00
N GLU A 209 -14.96 18.68 -12.71
CA GLU A 209 -14.33 18.97 -14.01
C GLU A 209 -12.79 19.07 -13.93
N PRO A 210 -12.16 19.65 -12.90
CA PRO A 210 -10.69 19.66 -12.85
C PRO A 210 -10.10 18.24 -12.78
N GLN A 211 -10.78 17.30 -12.11
CA GLN A 211 -10.37 15.89 -12.08
C GLN A 211 -10.45 15.25 -13.47
N LYS A 212 -11.57 15.44 -14.18
CA LYS A 212 -11.76 14.94 -15.56
C LYS A 212 -10.79 15.60 -16.55
N SER A 213 -10.59 16.90 -16.45
CA SER A 213 -9.65 17.68 -17.26
C SER A 213 -8.22 17.16 -17.12
N LEU A 214 -7.76 16.93 -15.89
CA LEU A 214 -6.44 16.36 -15.66
C LEU A 214 -6.31 14.98 -16.32
N PHE A 215 -7.29 14.09 -16.18
CA PHE A 215 -7.27 12.78 -16.84
C PHE A 215 -7.12 12.89 -18.36
N ARG A 216 -7.85 13.81 -19.01
CA ARG A 216 -7.71 14.05 -20.45
C ARG A 216 -6.32 14.57 -20.82
N LYS A 217 -5.71 15.39 -19.95
CA LYS A 217 -4.36 15.94 -20.16
C LYS A 217 -3.24 14.94 -19.88
N LEU A 218 -3.46 13.91 -19.07
CA LEU A 218 -2.41 12.98 -18.66
C LEU A 218 -1.66 12.44 -19.89
N ASN A 219 -2.36 11.88 -20.89
CA ASN A 219 -1.76 11.36 -22.13
C ASN A 219 -0.86 12.37 -22.87
N ALA A 220 -1.12 13.68 -22.76
CA ALA A 220 -0.30 14.73 -23.36
C ALA A 220 0.88 15.15 -22.44
N LEU A 221 0.67 15.14 -21.13
CA LEU A 221 1.71 15.36 -20.13
C LEU A 221 2.76 14.23 -20.14
N THR A 222 2.46 13.08 -20.74
CA THR A 222 3.30 11.87 -20.84
C THR A 222 4.13 11.76 -22.12
N GLY A 223 4.31 12.85 -22.88
CA GLY A 223 4.82 12.87 -24.27
C GLY A 223 5.81 11.76 -24.70
N VAL A 224 5.68 11.34 -25.97
CA VAL A 224 6.45 10.31 -26.72
C VAL A 224 7.96 10.38 -26.40
N GLY A 225 8.42 9.58 -25.43
CA GLY A 225 9.84 9.45 -25.07
C GLY A 225 10.14 9.58 -23.57
N GLY A 226 9.25 10.19 -22.78
CA GLY A 226 9.27 10.07 -21.33
C GLY A 226 8.38 8.90 -20.93
N GLY A 227 8.94 7.86 -20.33
CA GLY A 227 8.17 6.68 -19.93
C GLY A 227 6.86 7.06 -19.23
N LEU A 228 5.81 6.25 -19.43
CA LEU A 228 4.49 6.41 -18.79
C LEU A 228 4.71 6.90 -17.34
N PRO A 229 4.05 7.99 -16.89
CA PRO A 229 4.06 8.38 -15.50
C PRO A 229 3.78 7.15 -14.64
N ALA A 230 4.40 7.05 -13.48
CA ALA A 230 4.14 5.93 -12.57
C ALA A 230 2.62 5.72 -12.33
N TRP A 231 1.85 6.82 -12.39
CA TRP A 231 0.39 6.87 -12.45
C TRP A 231 -0.24 6.05 -13.59
N MET A 232 0.27 6.07 -14.82
CA MET A 232 -0.35 5.31 -15.93
C MET A 232 0.04 3.83 -15.94
N MET A 233 1.16 3.45 -15.33
CA MET A 233 1.61 2.06 -15.32
C MET A 233 0.87 1.19 -14.30
N SER A 234 0.15 1.79 -13.34
CA SER A 234 -0.49 1.07 -12.24
C SER A 234 -1.99 1.34 -12.05
N HIS A 235 -2.58 2.27 -12.82
CA HIS A 235 -3.99 2.66 -12.68
C HIS A 235 -4.85 2.19 -13.88
N PRO A 236 -6.17 2.04 -13.73
CA PRO A 236 -7.11 1.75 -14.82
C PRO A 236 -7.03 2.76 -15.98
N SER A 237 -7.67 2.44 -17.13
CA SER A 237 -7.74 3.36 -18.26
C SER A 237 -8.34 4.71 -17.85
N THR A 238 -7.81 5.79 -18.39
CA THR A 238 -8.27 7.16 -18.08
C THR A 238 -9.74 7.35 -18.44
N GLU A 239 -10.19 6.74 -19.53
CA GLU A 239 -11.56 6.81 -20.03
C GLU A 239 -12.55 6.13 -19.07
N ASP A 240 -12.20 4.97 -18.53
CA ASP A 240 -13.07 4.25 -17.59
C ASP A 240 -13.22 5.02 -16.26
N ARG A 241 -12.15 5.70 -15.81
CA ARG A 241 -12.18 6.54 -14.60
C ARG A 241 -13.03 7.79 -14.81
N ILE A 242 -12.91 8.45 -15.96
CA ILE A 242 -13.77 9.59 -16.33
C ILE A 242 -15.24 9.16 -16.34
N ARG A 243 -15.57 8.04 -16.99
CA ARG A 243 -16.94 7.51 -17.03
C ARG A 243 -17.48 7.23 -15.63
N ALA A 244 -16.68 6.63 -14.75
CA ALA A 244 -17.08 6.38 -13.36
C ALA A 244 -17.36 7.69 -12.58
N ILE A 245 -16.59 8.76 -12.85
CA ILE A 245 -16.83 10.08 -12.26
C ILE A 245 -18.15 10.67 -12.77
N GLU A 246 -18.43 10.58 -14.06
CA GLU A 246 -19.70 11.04 -14.66
C GLU A 246 -20.91 10.26 -14.12
N GLU A 247 -20.76 8.95 -13.92
CA GLU A 247 -21.78 8.12 -13.26
C GLU A 247 -22.01 8.55 -11.80
N ASN A 248 -20.95 8.95 -11.08
CA ASN A 248 -21.07 9.49 -9.73
C ASN A 248 -21.83 10.83 -9.73
N GLU A 249 -21.51 11.75 -10.65
CA GLU A 249 -22.20 13.03 -10.82
C GLU A 249 -23.71 12.83 -11.03
N ALA A 250 -24.07 11.96 -11.98
CA ALA A 250 -25.46 11.62 -12.27
C ALA A 250 -26.16 11.00 -11.05
N ARG A 251 -25.49 10.08 -10.35
CA ARG A 251 -26.03 9.41 -9.15
C ARG A 251 -26.25 10.40 -7.99
N TRP A 252 -25.36 11.37 -7.83
CA TRP A 252 -25.48 12.42 -6.81
C TRP A 252 -26.45 13.53 -7.20
N LYS A 253 -27.12 13.41 -8.35
CA LYS A 253 -28.08 14.37 -8.90
C LYS A 253 -27.47 15.77 -9.08
N LEU A 254 -26.17 15.81 -9.37
CA LEU A 254 -25.48 17.00 -9.80
C LEU A 254 -25.69 17.11 -11.31
N ALA A 255 -26.94 17.32 -11.73
CA ALA A 255 -27.21 17.75 -13.09
C ALA A 255 -26.61 19.16 -13.27
N PRO A 256 -26.19 19.54 -14.49
CA PRO A 256 -25.75 20.92 -14.74
C PRO A 256 -26.85 21.86 -14.28
N GLU A 257 -26.52 22.89 -13.49
CA GLU A 257 -27.43 24.02 -13.36
C GLU A 257 -27.54 24.66 -14.74
N ASP A 258 -28.77 24.73 -15.26
CA ASP A 258 -29.12 25.34 -16.55
C ASP A 258 -28.74 26.84 -16.62
#